data_AF-A0A6G1BLH9-F1
#
_entry.id   AF-A0A6G1BLH9-F1
#
_cell.length_a   1.000
_cell.length_b   1.000
_cell.length_c   1.000
_cell.angle_alpha   90.00
_cell.angle_beta   90.00
_cell.angle_gamma   90.00
#
_symmetry.space_group_name_H-M   'P 1'
#
loop_
_entity.id
_entity.type
_entity.pdbx_description
1 polymer ?
#
loop_
_entity_poly.entity_id
_entity_poly.type
_entity_poly.pdbx_seq_one_letter_code
_entity_poly.pdbx_strand_id
1 'polypeptide(L)'
;MKIHASLVRRLKRKLTDKDMALVASRKKGAVVQRPHARTPAAFHDATLEGAVNLAETVGNCVENHSESANVTKAKVASNAI
;
A
#
# COMPACT_ATOMS: atom_id res chain seq x y z
N MET A 1 12.48 -2.29 7.45
CA MET A 1 11.40 -3.29 7.62
C MET A 1 11.44 -4.07 8.96
N LYS A 2 12.18 -3.64 10.00
CA LYS A 2 12.53 -4.55 11.11
C LYS A 2 11.46 -4.74 12.21
N ILE A 3 10.44 -3.88 12.31
CA ILE A 3 9.49 -3.85 13.46
C ILE A 3 8.03 -4.12 13.05
N HIS A 4 7.72 -4.18 11.74
CA HIS A 4 6.33 -4.19 11.27
C HIS A 4 5.55 -5.44 11.75
N ALA A 5 6.12 -6.64 11.57
CA ALA A 5 5.46 -7.89 11.97
C ALA A 5 5.26 -8.01 13.49
N SER A 6 6.18 -7.49 14.31
CA SER A 6 6.04 -7.51 15.78
C SER A 6 5.00 -6.48 16.26
N LEU A 7 4.94 -5.32 15.61
CA LEU A 7 3.94 -4.29 15.89
C LEU A 7 2.53 -4.75 15.53
N VAL A 8 2.34 -5.32 14.34
CA VAL A 8 1.03 -5.84 13.87
C VAL A 8 0.53 -6.94 14.81
N ARG A 9 1.39 -7.91 15.17
CA ARG A 9 1.00 -8.95 16.15
C ARG A 9 0.64 -8.37 17.51
N ARG A 10 1.37 -7.37 18.00
CA ARG A 10 1.10 -6.73 19.29
C ARG A 10 -0.23 -5.97 19.29
N LEU A 11 -0.56 -5.32 18.18
CA LEU A 11 -1.80 -4.56 18.04
C LEU A 11 -3.00 -5.48 17.78
N LYS A 12 -2.84 -6.57 17.02
CA LYS A 12 -3.89 -7.60 16.82
C LYS A 12 -4.31 -8.27 18.13
N ARG A 13 -3.39 -8.45 19.09
CA ARG A 13 -3.74 -8.96 20.43
C ARG A 13 -4.58 -7.98 21.26
N LYS A 14 -4.46 -6.67 21.02
CA LYS A 14 -5.18 -5.63 21.76
C LYS A 14 -6.50 -5.23 21.09
N LEU A 15 -6.56 -5.40 19.78
CA LEU A 15 -7.68 -5.04 18.91
C LEU A 15 -8.09 -6.33 18.19
N THR A 16 -8.82 -7.19 18.91
CA THR A 16 -9.15 -8.56 18.49
C THR A 16 -10.13 -8.63 17.33
N ASP A 17 -10.84 -7.54 17.04
CA ASP A 17 -11.98 -7.52 16.10
C ASP A 17 -11.84 -6.46 14.99
N LYS A 18 -10.60 -6.04 14.72
CA LYS A 18 -10.33 -5.00 13.71
C LYS A 18 -9.15 -5.37 12.84
N ASP A 19 -9.32 -5.19 11.54
CA ASP A 19 -8.21 -5.22 10.60
C ASP A 19 -7.35 -3.96 10.77
N MET A 20 -6.04 -4.17 10.77
CA MET A 20 -5.08 -3.10 11.00
C MET A 20 -4.12 -2.98 9.83
N ALA A 21 -4.14 -1.81 9.21
CA ALA A 21 -3.19 -1.41 8.18
C ALA A 21 -2.32 -0.25 8.68
N LEU A 22 -1.01 -0.31 8.43
CA LEU A 22 -0.14 0.85 8.58
C LEU A 22 0.03 1.52 7.23
N VAL A 23 -0.50 2.74 7.12
CA VAL A 23 -0.38 3.57 5.91
C VAL A 23 0.50 4.76 6.21
N ALA A 24 1.46 5.03 5.33
CA ALA A 24 2.24 6.26 5.42
C ALA A 24 1.36 7.44 4.99
N SER A 25 1.22 8.47 5.84
CA SER A 25 0.50 9.69 5.47
C SER A 25 1.47 10.72 4.87
N ARG A 26 1.11 11.35 3.74
CA ARG A 26 1.86 12.45 3.13
C ARG A 26 0.94 13.61 2.76
N LYS A 27 1.42 14.85 2.95
CA LYS A 27 0.70 16.08 2.59
C LYS A 27 0.75 16.31 1.08
N LYS A 28 -0.39 16.66 0.46
CA LYS A 28 -0.46 17.09 -0.95
C LYS A 28 0.27 18.43 -1.11
N GLY A 29 1.46 18.41 -1.73
CA GLY A 29 2.25 19.61 -2.03
C GLY A 29 2.09 20.09 -3.47
N ALA A 30 2.52 21.34 -3.73
CA ALA A 30 2.43 22.01 -5.03
C ALA A 30 3.17 21.27 -6.16
N VAL A 31 2.68 21.45 -7.39
CA VAL A 31 2.92 20.57 -8.55
C VAL A 31 4.30 20.75 -9.22
N VAL A 32 4.94 21.92 -9.04
CA VAL A 32 5.84 22.51 -10.04
C VAL A 32 7.26 21.91 -10.11
N GLN A 33 7.84 21.44 -9.00
CA GLN A 33 9.15 20.77 -9.01
C GLN A 33 9.21 19.74 -7.88
N ARG A 34 9.10 18.45 -8.22
CA ARG A 34 9.13 17.38 -7.22
C ARG A 34 9.94 16.17 -7.73
N PRO A 35 10.76 15.54 -6.87
CA PRO A 35 11.34 14.23 -7.15
C PRO A 35 10.24 13.23 -7.52
N HIS A 36 10.54 12.26 -8.39
CA HIS A 36 9.58 11.24 -8.84
C HIS A 36 8.89 10.51 -7.65
N ALA A 37 9.64 10.23 -6.58
CA ALA A 37 9.16 9.66 -5.33
C ALA A 37 8.13 10.53 -4.56
N ARG A 38 7.85 11.76 -5.01
CA ARG A 38 6.83 12.68 -4.46
C ARG A 38 5.63 12.89 -5.39
N THR A 39 5.51 12.10 -6.45
CA THR A 39 4.30 12.10 -7.28
C THR A 39 3.15 11.36 -6.58
N PRO A 40 1.89 11.75 -6.78
CA PRO A 40 0.75 11.02 -6.22
C PRO A 40 0.72 9.55 -6.68
N ALA A 41 1.04 9.30 -7.96
CA ALA A 41 1.14 7.93 -8.50
C ALA A 41 2.16 7.09 -7.72
N ALA A 42 3.41 7.56 -7.59
CA ALA A 42 4.43 6.84 -6.83
C ALA A 42 4.07 6.66 -5.34
N PHE A 43 3.30 7.60 -4.75
CA PHE A 43 2.78 7.43 -3.40
C PHE A 43 1.70 6.35 -3.32
N HIS A 44 0.79 6.30 -4.29
CA HIS A 44 -0.25 5.28 -4.36
C HIS A 44 0.36 3.89 -4.57
N ASP A 45 1.34 3.76 -5.45
CA ASP A 45 2.08 2.51 -5.67
C ASP A 45 2.82 2.05 -4.40
N ALA A 46 3.57 2.96 -3.76
CA ALA A 46 4.26 2.65 -2.50
C ALA A 46 3.32 2.36 -1.33
N THR A 47 2.09 2.90 -1.36
CA THR A 47 1.07 2.61 -0.34
C THR A 47 0.50 1.20 -0.53
N LEU A 48 0.28 0.78 -1.78
CA LEU A 48 -0.13 -0.59 -2.11
C LEU A 48 0.94 -1.59 -1.67
N GLU A 49 2.20 -1.35 -1.98
CA GLU A 49 3.31 -2.18 -1.49
C GLU A 49 3.40 -2.19 0.04
N GLY A 50 3.23 -1.03 0.68
CA GLY A 50 3.24 -0.90 2.14
C GLY A 50 2.07 -1.61 2.84
N ALA A 51 0.92 -1.76 2.18
CA ALA A 51 -0.22 -2.51 2.72
C ALA A 51 0.03 -4.03 2.66
N VAL A 52 0.77 -4.48 1.65
CA VAL A 52 1.00 -5.90 1.37
C VAL A 52 2.27 -6.43 2.03
N ASN A 53 2.96 -5.65 2.88
CA ASN A 53 4.27 -5.93 3.53
C ASN A 53 4.60 -7.34 4.09
N LEU A 54 3.64 -8.26 4.23
CA LEU A 54 3.86 -9.68 4.56
C LEU A 54 3.93 -10.60 3.33
N ALA A 55 3.61 -10.08 2.16
CA ALA A 55 3.50 -10.77 0.89
C ALA A 55 4.15 -9.89 -0.19
N GLU A 56 4.63 -10.51 -1.27
CA GLU A 56 5.32 -9.78 -2.32
C GLU A 56 4.33 -9.40 -3.43
N THR A 57 4.31 -8.12 -3.82
CA THR A 57 3.53 -7.69 -4.98
C THR A 57 4.24 -8.15 -6.25
N VAL A 58 3.65 -9.10 -6.96
CA VAL A 58 4.21 -9.71 -8.19
C VAL A 58 3.95 -8.82 -9.41
N GLY A 59 2.90 -7.99 -9.38
CA GLY A 59 2.61 -7.04 -10.45
C GLY A 59 1.29 -6.30 -10.24
N ASN A 60 1.18 -5.13 -10.87
CA ASN A 60 -0.01 -4.28 -10.84
C ASN A 60 -0.57 -4.14 -12.26
N CYS A 61 -1.88 -4.30 -12.40
CA CYS A 61 -2.60 -4.07 -13.65
C CYS A 61 -3.73 -3.07 -13.41
N VAL A 62 -3.90 -2.09 -14.31
CA VAL A 62 -5.04 -1.17 -14.28
C VAL A 62 -6.05 -1.63 -15.31
N GLU A 63 -7.25 -1.96 -14.84
CA GLU A 63 -8.38 -2.28 -15.70
C GLU A 63 -9.29 -1.07 -15.83
N ASN A 64 -9.52 -0.64 -17.06
CA ASN A 64 -10.40 0.47 -17.39
C ASN A 64 -11.75 -0.11 -17.80
N HIS A 65 -12.82 0.19 -17.05
CA HIS A 65 -14.13 -0.43 -17.23
C HIS A 65 -15.09 0.46 -18.05
N SER A 66 -15.04 1.78 -17.85
CA SER A 66 -15.78 2.79 -18.62
C SER A 66 -14.98 4.11 -18.63
N GLU A 67 -15.43 5.14 -19.36
CA GLU A 67 -14.67 6.38 -19.63
C GLU A 67 -14.04 7.07 -18.40
N SER A 68 -14.50 6.80 -17.18
CA SER A 68 -13.93 7.36 -15.94
C SER A 68 -13.70 6.35 -14.80
N ALA A 69 -14.02 5.07 -14.99
CA ALA A 69 -13.88 4.05 -13.94
C ALA A 69 -12.63 3.20 -14.16
N ASN A 70 -11.65 3.39 -13.29
CA ASN A 70 -10.40 2.63 -13.28
C ASN A 70 -10.31 1.79 -12.01
N VAL A 71 -10.02 0.51 -12.17
CA VAL A 71 -9.76 -0.42 -11.05
C VAL A 71 -8.31 -0.85 -11.12
N THR A 72 -7.56 -0.62 -10.05
CA THR A 72 -6.19 -1.12 -9.94
C THR A 72 -6.21 -2.47 -9.24
N LYS A 73 -5.75 -3.51 -9.94
CA LYS A 73 -5.57 -4.86 -9.41
C LYS A 73 -4.10 -5.07 -9.07
N ALA A 74 -3.83 -5.47 -7.83
CA ALA A 74 -2.51 -5.90 -7.39
C ALA A 74 -2.48 -7.42 -7.26
N LYS A 75 -1.56 -8.09 -7.95
CA LYS A 75 -1.31 -9.53 -7.81
C LYS A 75 -0.29 -9.74 -6.71
N VAL A 76 -0.67 -10.54 -5.72
CA VAL A 76 0.14 -10.78 -4.52
C VAL A 76 0.57 -12.24 -4.48
N ALA A 77 1.87 -12.48 -4.30
CA ALA A 77 2.40 -13.78 -3.94
C ALA A 77 2.39 -13.91 -2.42
N SER A 78 1.63 -14.89 -1.94
CA SER A 78 1.63 -15.24 -0.53
C SER A 78 2.95 -15.94 -0.21
N ASN A 79 3.85 -15.24 0.47
CA ASN A 79 5.01 -15.87 1.08
C ASN A 79 4.51 -16.51 2.38
N ALA A 80 4.29 -17.83 2.33
CA ALA A 80 3.93 -18.59 3.51
C ALA A 80 5.03 -18.41 4.57
N ILE A 81 4.65 -17.87 5.73
CA ILE A 81 5.37 -18.04 6.99
C ILE A 81 4.61 -19.08 7.79
#